data_AF-A0A7J4E5B9-F1
#
_entry.id   AF-A0A7J4E5B9-F1
#
_cell.length_a   1.000
_cell.length_b   1.000
_cell.length_c   1.000
_cell.angle_alpha   90.00
_cell.angle_beta   90.00
_cell.angle_gamma   90.00
#
_symmetry.space_group_name_H-M   'P 1'
#
loop_
_entity.id
_entity.type
_entity.pdbx_description
1 polymer ?
#
loop_
_entity_poly.entity_id
_entity_poly.type
_entity_poly.pdbx_seq_one_letter_code
_entity_poly.pdbx_strand_id
1 'polypeptide(L)'
;MRSLTVYVSLSVIFASLVAATTLAIRIPVVATGGYINVGDAMIFISALLFGPVIGGVAGGVGSAVADMIGYPIYAPFTLIIKGLEGFLAGYIRDARSFKRDLLAWGTGALTMVLGYFVSESYIMGLGIAAASVEVPGNLFQALFGGLIGIPVARTLRKKLGIFPLLTPLLRKETA
;
A
#
# COMPACT_ATOMS: atom_id res chain seq x y z
N MET A 1 6.45 -1.86 -26.76
CA MET A 1 6.52 -0.47 -26.24
C MET A 1 5.23 0.00 -25.57
N ARG A 2 4.01 -0.32 -26.07
CA ARG A 2 2.73 0.13 -25.45
C ARG A 2 2.51 -0.29 -23.98
N SER A 3 3.15 -1.35 -23.47
CA SER A 3 2.96 -1.79 -22.07
C SER A 3 3.73 -0.94 -21.05
N LEU A 4 4.98 -0.55 -21.33
CA LEU A 4 5.83 0.13 -20.34
C LEU A 4 5.29 1.53 -19.99
N THR A 5 4.89 2.31 -21.00
CA THR A 5 4.30 3.64 -20.78
C THR A 5 3.07 3.56 -19.88
N VAL A 6 2.18 2.59 -20.11
CA VAL A 6 0.98 2.40 -19.27
C VAL A 6 1.36 2.04 -17.84
N TYR A 7 2.34 1.15 -17.64
CA TYR A 7 2.81 0.80 -16.30
C TYR A 7 3.37 2.00 -15.54
N VAL A 8 4.24 2.77 -16.20
CA VAL A 8 4.83 3.97 -15.59
C VAL A 8 3.75 4.99 -15.27
N SER A 9 2.83 5.26 -16.20
CA SER A 9 1.72 6.20 -15.97
C SER A 9 0.84 5.76 -14.79
N LEU A 10 0.47 4.47 -14.72
CA LEU A 10 -0.32 3.96 -13.61
C LEU A 10 0.44 4.03 -12.28
N SER A 11 1.72 3.67 -12.26
CA SER A 11 2.55 3.80 -11.06
C SER A 11 2.61 5.23 -10.55
N VAL A 12 2.82 6.21 -11.44
CA VAL A 12 2.87 7.64 -11.06
C VAL A 12 1.52 8.11 -10.56
N ILE A 13 0.42 7.83 -11.28
CA ILE A 13 -0.93 8.23 -10.88
C ILE A 13 -1.27 7.67 -9.50
N PHE A 14 -1.05 6.38 -9.27
CA PHE A 14 -1.37 5.76 -7.98
C PHE A 14 -0.42 6.19 -6.87
N ALA A 15 0.86 6.42 -7.13
CA ALA A 15 1.76 7.02 -6.15
C ALA A 15 1.29 8.43 -5.75
N SER A 16 0.86 9.26 -6.71
CA SER A 16 0.30 10.58 -6.43
C SER A 16 -1.02 10.51 -5.65
N LEU A 17 -1.89 9.54 -5.95
CA LEU A 17 -3.14 9.33 -5.20
C LEU A 17 -2.87 8.86 -3.76
N VAL A 18 -1.92 7.94 -3.57
CA VAL A 18 -1.46 7.54 -2.22
C VAL A 18 -0.93 8.76 -1.48
N ALA A 19 -0.01 9.53 -2.07
CA ALA A 19 0.53 10.74 -1.44
C ALA A 19 -0.58 11.74 -1.06
N ALA A 20 -1.49 12.04 -2.00
CA ALA A 20 -2.58 12.98 -1.78
C ALA A 20 -3.54 12.53 -0.67
N THR A 21 -3.93 11.25 -0.65
CA THR A 21 -4.83 10.70 0.38
C THR A 21 -4.15 10.63 1.75
N THR A 22 -2.87 10.29 1.80
CA THR A 22 -2.04 10.32 3.02
C THR A 22 -1.94 11.73 3.60
N LEU A 23 -1.77 12.75 2.75
CA LEU A 23 -1.69 14.15 3.17
C LEU A 23 -3.04 14.75 3.55
N ALA A 24 -4.12 14.35 2.87
CA ALA A 24 -5.45 14.91 3.09
C ALA A 24 -6.03 14.53 4.44
N ILE A 25 -5.82 13.29 4.88
CA ILE A 25 -6.34 12.78 6.15
C ILE A 25 -5.20 12.11 6.89
N ARG A 26 -4.61 12.87 7.83
CA ARG A 26 -3.61 12.38 8.77
C ARG A 26 -3.86 12.88 10.19
N ILE A 27 -3.64 12.01 11.16
CA ILE A 27 -3.82 12.27 12.58
C ILE A 27 -2.46 12.06 13.26
N PRO A 28 -1.81 13.12 13.78
CA PRO A 28 -0.51 13.01 14.44
C PRO A 28 -0.56 12.12 15.68
N VAL A 29 0.51 11.34 15.90
CA VAL A 29 0.71 10.51 17.10
C VAL A 29 1.90 11.07 17.87
N VAL A 30 1.62 11.70 19.00
CA VAL A 30 2.64 12.42 19.80
C VAL A 30 3.72 11.48 20.36
N ALA A 31 3.36 10.23 20.69
CA ALA A 31 4.25 9.28 21.34
C ALA A 31 5.45 8.85 20.47
N THR A 32 5.27 8.80 19.15
CA THR A 32 6.27 8.35 18.17
C THR A 32 6.80 9.50 17.32
N GLY A 33 6.08 10.62 17.29
CA GLY A 33 6.30 11.67 16.31
C GLY A 33 5.86 11.26 14.91
N GLY A 34 5.06 10.20 14.78
CA GLY A 34 4.46 9.70 13.55
C GLY A 34 3.02 10.17 13.36
N TYR A 35 2.29 9.47 12.48
CA TYR A 35 0.89 9.78 12.21
C TYR A 35 0.12 8.61 11.57
N ILE A 36 -1.19 8.60 11.81
CA ILE A 36 -2.16 7.68 11.21
C ILE A 36 -2.74 8.33 9.95
N ASN A 37 -2.92 7.59 8.85
CA ASN A 37 -3.51 8.11 7.62
C ASN A 37 -4.47 7.10 6.95
N VAL A 38 -5.07 7.49 5.83
CA VAL A 38 -6.01 6.65 5.07
C VAL A 38 -5.50 6.26 3.67
N GLY A 39 -4.20 6.48 3.40
CA GLY A 39 -3.58 6.22 2.10
C GLY A 39 -3.58 4.74 1.70
N ASP A 40 -3.62 3.83 2.67
CA ASP A 40 -3.62 2.37 2.45
C ASP A 40 -4.77 1.91 1.55
N ALA A 41 -5.89 2.63 1.54
CA ALA A 41 -6.97 2.35 0.59
C ALA A 41 -6.46 2.42 -0.86
N MET A 42 -5.69 3.45 -1.22
CA MET A 42 -5.12 3.58 -2.56
C MET A 42 -4.02 2.56 -2.83
N ILE A 43 -3.27 2.16 -1.80
CA ILE A 43 -2.26 1.08 -1.89
C ILE A 43 -2.96 -0.23 -2.27
N PHE A 44 -3.96 -0.66 -1.50
CA PHE A 44 -4.67 -1.90 -1.80
C PHE A 44 -5.46 -1.84 -3.11
N ILE A 45 -6.08 -0.70 -3.47
CA ILE A 45 -6.72 -0.54 -4.79
C ILE A 45 -5.70 -0.79 -5.90
N SER A 46 -4.55 -0.13 -5.86
CA SER A 46 -3.53 -0.22 -6.90
C SER A 46 -2.92 -1.63 -7.00
N ALA A 47 -2.59 -2.24 -5.85
CA ALA A 47 -2.06 -3.59 -5.76
C ALA A 47 -3.05 -4.64 -6.30
N LEU A 48 -4.30 -4.58 -5.85
CA LEU A 48 -5.34 -5.52 -6.24
C LEU A 48 -5.78 -5.33 -7.70
N LEU A 49 -5.69 -4.13 -8.26
CA LEU A 49 -6.01 -3.92 -9.68
C LEU A 49 -4.85 -4.28 -10.60
N PHE A 50 -3.64 -3.83 -10.29
CA PHE A 50 -2.55 -3.79 -11.25
C PHE A 50 -1.35 -4.67 -10.88
N GLY A 51 -1.31 -5.23 -9.67
CA GLY A 51 -0.30 -6.21 -9.25
C GLY A 51 0.89 -5.60 -8.52
N PRO A 52 1.97 -6.39 -8.36
CA PRO A 52 3.00 -6.12 -7.36
C PRO A 52 3.82 -4.87 -7.65
N VAL A 53 4.19 -4.63 -8.91
CA VAL A 53 5.04 -3.48 -9.28
C VAL A 53 4.31 -2.16 -9.05
N ILE A 54 3.08 -2.02 -9.57
CA ILE A 54 2.31 -0.78 -9.42
C ILE A 54 1.87 -0.60 -7.96
N GLY A 55 1.43 -1.68 -7.29
CA GLY A 55 1.08 -1.63 -5.87
C GLY A 55 2.24 -1.20 -4.99
N GLY A 56 3.43 -1.79 -5.19
CA GLY A 56 4.61 -1.48 -4.40
C GLY A 56 5.15 -0.07 -4.67
N VAL A 57 5.19 0.38 -5.94
CA VAL A 57 5.61 1.76 -6.25
C VAL A 57 4.61 2.76 -5.68
N ALA A 58 3.30 2.50 -5.82
CA ALA A 58 2.28 3.39 -5.28
C ALA A 58 2.37 3.51 -3.76
N GLY A 59 2.46 2.38 -3.05
CA GLY A 59 2.57 2.35 -1.60
C GLY A 59 3.85 2.97 -1.08
N GLY A 60 5.00 2.53 -1.58
CA GLY A 60 6.30 3.00 -1.13
C GLY A 60 6.57 4.45 -1.50
N VAL A 61 6.58 4.78 -2.80
CA VAL A 61 6.95 6.13 -3.26
C VAL A 61 5.89 7.14 -2.86
N GLY A 62 4.61 6.82 -3.05
CA GLY A 62 3.53 7.74 -2.69
C GLY A 62 3.53 8.12 -1.22
N SER A 63 3.67 7.12 -0.33
CA SER A 63 3.67 7.39 1.11
C SER A 63 4.97 8.05 1.58
N ALA A 64 6.13 7.67 1.04
CA ALA A 64 7.39 8.31 1.39
C ALA A 64 7.43 9.79 0.97
N VAL A 65 6.83 10.14 -0.18
CA VAL A 65 6.66 11.54 -0.61
C VAL A 65 5.77 12.30 0.37
N ALA A 66 4.71 11.69 0.89
CA ALA A 66 3.88 12.32 1.93
C ALA A 66 4.67 12.55 3.23
N ASP A 67 5.50 11.59 3.64
CA ASP A 67 6.35 11.72 4.83
C ASP A 67 7.38 12.82 4.70
N MET A 68 7.97 13.01 3.52
CA MET A 68 8.87 14.15 3.28
C MET A 68 8.22 15.50 3.60
N ILE A 69 6.88 15.57 3.63
CA ILE A 69 6.10 16.75 3.99
C ILE A 69 5.64 16.63 5.46
N GLY A 70 6.56 16.88 6.39
CA GLY A 70 6.27 17.04 7.83
C GLY A 70 6.72 15.89 8.73
N TYR A 71 7.07 14.73 8.18
CA TYR A 71 7.55 13.55 8.90
C TYR A 71 8.77 12.88 8.24
N PRO A 72 9.80 13.63 7.79
CA PRO A 72 10.80 13.14 6.83
C PRO A 72 11.65 11.98 7.36
N ILE A 73 11.79 11.83 8.69
CA ILE A 73 12.51 10.69 9.29
C ILE A 73 11.85 9.34 8.97
N TYR A 74 10.53 9.33 8.75
CA TYR A 74 9.78 8.13 8.40
C TYR A 74 9.92 7.74 6.92
N ALA A 75 10.22 8.69 6.03
CA ALA A 75 10.24 8.49 4.58
C ALA A 75 11.03 7.25 4.10
N PRO A 76 12.29 6.99 4.53
CA PRO A 76 13.01 5.80 4.08
C PRO A 76 12.39 4.49 4.58
N PHE A 77 11.84 4.47 5.80
CA PHE A 77 11.18 3.31 6.36
C PHE A 77 9.85 3.05 5.65
N THR A 78 9.04 4.08 5.49
CA THR A 78 7.77 4.04 4.77
C THR A 78 7.94 3.57 3.32
N LEU A 79 8.99 4.04 2.62
CA LEU A 79 9.30 3.60 1.27
C LEU A 79 9.41 2.07 1.18
N ILE A 80 10.09 1.47 2.16
CA ILE A 80 10.30 0.03 2.22
C ILE A 80 9.02 -0.67 2.71
N ILE A 81 8.47 -0.26 3.85
CA ILE A 81 7.35 -0.92 4.52
C ILE A 81 6.10 -0.89 3.63
N LYS A 82 5.68 0.30 3.19
CA LYS A 82 4.50 0.45 2.33
C LYS A 82 4.76 -0.01 0.90
N GLY A 83 6.02 0.01 0.47
CA GLY A 83 6.45 -0.64 -0.76
C GLY A 83 6.21 -2.15 -0.72
N LEU A 84 6.62 -2.81 0.36
CA LEU A 84 6.40 -4.24 0.58
C LEU A 84 4.93 -4.58 0.80
N GLU A 85 4.18 -3.75 1.51
CA GLU A 85 2.72 -3.89 1.67
C GLU A 85 2.02 -4.00 0.31
N GLY A 86 2.21 -3.00 -0.56
CA GLY A 86 1.60 -2.97 -1.88
C GLY A 86 2.13 -4.07 -2.80
N PHE A 87 3.44 -4.36 -2.73
CA PHE A 87 4.06 -5.41 -3.53
C PHE A 87 3.51 -6.79 -3.18
N LEU A 88 3.49 -7.17 -1.89
CA LEU A 88 3.05 -8.50 -1.45
C LEU A 88 1.54 -8.70 -1.69
N ALA A 89 0.72 -7.68 -1.40
CA ALA A 89 -0.70 -7.72 -1.75
C ALA A 89 -0.89 -7.90 -3.27
N GLY A 90 -0.12 -7.16 -4.06
CA GLY A 90 -0.13 -7.23 -5.51
C GLY A 90 0.36 -8.57 -6.07
N TYR A 91 1.28 -9.23 -5.39
CA TYR A 91 1.84 -10.53 -5.77
C TYR A 91 0.87 -11.68 -5.47
N ILE A 92 0.21 -11.63 -4.32
CA ILE A 92 -0.70 -12.70 -3.87
C ILE A 92 -2.01 -12.70 -4.67
N ARG A 93 -2.45 -11.54 -5.15
CA ARG A 93 -3.75 -11.38 -5.82
C ARG A 93 -3.88 -12.24 -7.09
N ASP A 94 -5.01 -12.93 -7.23
CA ASP A 94 -5.36 -13.69 -8.44
C ASP A 94 -6.39 -12.97 -9.34
N ALA A 95 -6.86 -11.80 -8.89
CA ALA A 95 -7.91 -10.98 -9.52
C ALA A 95 -9.28 -11.67 -9.70
N ARG A 96 -9.49 -12.86 -9.11
CA ARG A 96 -10.71 -13.67 -9.28
C ARG A 96 -11.39 -13.91 -7.94
N SER A 97 -10.64 -14.41 -6.97
CA SER A 97 -11.14 -14.94 -5.72
C SER A 97 -11.20 -13.86 -4.65
N PHE A 98 -12.37 -13.73 -4.02
CA PHE A 98 -12.50 -12.84 -2.86
C PHE A 98 -11.62 -13.32 -1.70
N LYS A 99 -11.48 -14.64 -1.52
CA LYS A 99 -10.58 -15.21 -0.51
C LYS A 99 -9.12 -14.86 -0.78
N ARG A 100 -8.71 -14.80 -2.05
CA ARG A 100 -7.35 -14.42 -2.42
C ARG A 100 -7.11 -12.93 -2.25
N ASP A 101 -8.11 -12.08 -2.54
CA ASP A 101 -8.05 -10.65 -2.22
C ASP A 101 -7.91 -10.42 -0.70
N LEU A 102 -8.63 -11.18 0.13
CA LEU A 102 -8.50 -11.13 1.59
C LEU A 102 -7.12 -11.57 2.06
N LEU A 103 -6.57 -12.65 1.50
CA LEU A 103 -5.21 -13.10 1.81
C LEU A 103 -4.16 -12.05 1.41
N ALA A 104 -4.29 -11.49 0.22
CA ALA A 104 -3.42 -10.42 -0.27
C ALA A 104 -3.44 -9.20 0.65
N TRP A 105 -4.64 -8.74 1.02
CA TRP A 105 -4.82 -7.64 1.97
C TRP A 105 -4.21 -7.97 3.34
N GLY A 106 -4.55 -9.13 3.91
CA GLY A 106 -4.08 -9.53 5.24
C GLY A 106 -2.55 -9.64 5.31
N THR A 107 -1.91 -10.17 4.26
CA THR A 107 -0.44 -10.21 4.20
C THR A 107 0.17 -8.82 4.11
N GLY A 108 -0.33 -7.95 3.23
CA GLY A 108 0.16 -6.58 3.12
C GLY A 108 -0.03 -5.78 4.43
N ALA A 109 -1.22 -5.88 5.03
CA ALA A 109 -1.55 -5.26 6.31
C ALA A 109 -0.61 -5.71 7.44
N LEU A 110 -0.36 -7.03 7.54
CA LEU A 110 0.56 -7.56 8.55
C LEU A 110 1.99 -7.07 8.32
N THR A 111 2.46 -7.04 7.07
CA THR A 111 3.77 -6.49 6.72
C THR A 111 3.89 -5.03 7.13
N MET A 112 2.86 -4.22 6.90
CA MET A 112 2.84 -2.82 7.27
C MET A 112 2.90 -2.63 8.79
N VAL A 113 1.98 -3.26 9.54
CA VAL A 113 1.90 -3.13 11.00
C VAL A 113 3.19 -3.59 11.68
N LEU A 114 3.72 -4.76 11.29
CA LEU A 114 4.97 -5.28 11.83
C LEU A 114 6.17 -4.43 11.40
N GLY A 115 6.18 -3.96 10.15
CA GLY A 115 7.25 -3.14 9.61
C GLY A 115 7.43 -1.84 10.39
N TYR A 116 6.33 -1.13 10.66
CA TYR A 116 6.37 0.08 11.49
C TYR A 116 6.76 -0.25 12.91
N PHE A 117 6.12 -1.24 13.54
CA PHE A 117 6.43 -1.61 14.93
C PHE A 117 7.91 -1.95 15.13
N VAL A 118 8.51 -2.74 14.24
CA VAL A 118 9.94 -3.11 14.31
C VAL A 118 10.84 -1.90 14.04
N SER A 119 10.52 -1.09 13.02
CA SER A 119 11.33 0.06 12.65
C SER A 119 11.34 1.11 13.76
N GLU A 120 10.19 1.42 14.34
CA GLU A 120 10.03 2.37 15.44
C GLU A 120 10.69 1.85 16.73
N SER A 121 10.46 0.58 17.07
CA SER A 121 10.98 -0.01 18.31
C SER A 121 12.51 -0.06 18.32
N TYR A 122 13.11 -0.53 17.22
CA TYR A 122 14.53 -0.95 17.23
C TYR A 122 15.42 -0.10 16.33
N ILE A 123 14.93 0.33 15.16
CA ILE A 123 15.79 1.03 14.19
C ILE A 123 15.83 2.54 14.47
N MET A 124 14.66 3.13 14.77
CA MET A 124 14.52 4.52 15.19
C MET A 124 14.81 4.71 16.67
N GLY A 125 14.86 3.63 17.45
CA GLY A 125 15.24 3.66 18.87
C GLY A 125 14.19 4.28 19.79
N LEU A 126 12.91 4.32 19.38
CA LEU A 126 11.82 4.88 20.19
C LEU A 126 11.42 3.95 21.35
N GLY A 127 11.75 2.66 21.23
CA GLY A 127 11.44 1.62 22.20
C GLY A 127 10.03 1.03 22.03
N ILE A 128 9.87 -0.18 22.55
CA ILE A 128 8.65 -0.99 22.38
C ILE A 128 7.40 -0.28 22.92
N ALA A 129 7.53 0.43 24.05
CA ALA A 129 6.42 1.12 24.68
C ALA A 129 5.85 2.23 23.77
N ALA A 130 6.70 3.05 23.17
CA ALA A 130 6.29 4.11 22.25
C ALA A 130 5.71 3.53 20.95
N ALA A 131 6.41 2.58 20.33
CA ALA A 131 5.95 1.93 19.10
C ALA A 131 4.61 1.20 19.26
N SER A 132 4.31 0.66 20.46
CA SER A 132 3.02 0.00 20.73
C SER A 132 1.83 0.96 20.66
N VAL A 133 2.05 2.27 20.82
CA VAL A 133 0.99 3.30 20.73
C VAL A 133 0.51 3.47 19.27
N GLU A 134 1.36 3.23 18.28
CA GLU A 134 1.03 3.31 16.86
C GLU A 134 0.25 2.09 16.35
N VAL A 135 0.39 0.92 17.01
CA VAL A 135 -0.20 -0.34 16.53
C VAL A 135 -1.73 -0.26 16.32
N PRO A 136 -2.55 0.29 17.24
CA PRO A 136 -3.98 0.46 16.99
C PRO A 136 -4.26 1.36 15.79
N GLY A 137 -3.46 2.41 15.61
CA GLY A 137 -3.54 3.31 14.47
C GLY A 137 -3.24 2.60 13.16
N ASN A 138 -2.13 1.87 13.08
CA ASN A 138 -1.74 1.08 11.92
C ASN A 138 -2.76 -0.02 11.59
N LEU A 139 -3.34 -0.67 12.61
CA LEU A 139 -4.45 -1.62 12.40
C LEU A 139 -5.69 -0.93 11.80
N PHE A 140 -5.98 0.31 12.21
CA PHE A 140 -7.04 1.09 11.59
C PHE A 140 -6.73 1.43 10.13
N GLN A 141 -5.50 1.86 9.79
CA GLN A 141 -5.10 2.13 8.39
C GLN A 141 -5.29 0.87 7.53
N ALA A 142 -4.80 -0.27 8.01
CA ALA A 142 -4.94 -1.56 7.36
C ALA A 142 -6.41 -1.96 7.17
N LEU A 143 -7.24 -1.83 8.22
CA LEU A 143 -8.67 -2.14 8.16
C LEU A 143 -9.39 -1.26 7.13
N PHE A 144 -9.15 0.06 7.17
CA PHE A 144 -9.71 1.00 6.22
C PHE A 144 -9.28 0.66 4.79
N GLY A 145 -8.00 0.32 4.62
CA GLY A 145 -7.40 -0.12 3.37
C GLY A 145 -8.10 -1.34 2.77
N GLY A 146 -8.41 -2.35 3.58
CA GLY A 146 -9.15 -3.54 3.13
C GLY A 146 -10.62 -3.26 2.84
N LEU A 147 -11.29 -2.51 3.74
CA LEU A 147 -12.71 -2.18 3.67
C LEU A 147 -13.06 -1.37 2.43
N ILE A 148 -12.17 -0.46 2.01
CA ILE A 148 -12.33 0.33 0.78
C ILE A 148 -11.69 -0.38 -0.42
N GLY A 149 -10.48 -0.90 -0.25
CA GLY A 149 -9.68 -1.39 -1.37
C GLY A 149 -10.26 -2.63 -2.04
N ILE A 150 -10.75 -3.60 -1.28
CA ILE A 150 -11.28 -4.84 -1.86
C ILE A 150 -12.58 -4.59 -2.66
N PRO A 151 -13.62 -3.92 -2.12
CA PRO A 151 -14.85 -3.67 -2.88
C PRO A 151 -14.62 -2.82 -4.13
N VAL A 152 -13.79 -1.79 -4.03
CA VAL A 152 -13.46 -0.91 -5.16
C VAL A 152 -12.72 -1.69 -6.24
N ALA A 153 -11.66 -2.43 -5.88
CA ALA A 153 -10.91 -3.24 -6.83
C ALA A 153 -11.80 -4.27 -7.55
N ARG A 154 -12.67 -4.97 -6.81
CA ARG A 154 -13.58 -5.97 -7.40
C ARG A 154 -14.61 -5.33 -8.33
N THR A 155 -15.17 -4.19 -7.96
CA THR A 155 -16.14 -3.46 -8.80
C THR A 155 -15.49 -2.98 -10.09
N LEU A 156 -14.29 -2.42 -10.00
CA LEU A 156 -13.54 -1.92 -11.15
C LEU A 156 -13.09 -3.07 -12.07
N ARG A 157 -12.61 -4.20 -11.55
CA ARG A 157 -12.28 -5.39 -12.36
C ARG A 157 -13.46 -5.86 -13.21
N LYS A 158 -14.68 -5.84 -12.64
CA LYS A 158 -15.92 -6.21 -13.35
C LYS A 158 -16.30 -5.18 -14.43
N LYS A 159 -16.28 -3.89 -14.09
CA LYS A 159 -16.76 -2.82 -14.99
C LYS A 159 -15.79 -2.50 -16.12
N LEU A 160 -14.50 -2.45 -15.82
CA LEU A 160 -13.49 -2.05 -16.79
C LEU A 160 -13.06 -3.21 -17.70
N GLY A 161 -13.65 -4.41 -17.52
CA GLY A 161 -13.27 -5.60 -18.27
C GLY A 161 -11.75 -5.78 -18.26
N ILE A 162 -11.08 -5.57 -17.13
CA ILE A 162 -9.61 -5.50 -17.05
C ILE A 162 -8.95 -6.86 -17.36
N PHE A 163 -9.75 -7.94 -17.35
CA PHE A 163 -9.29 -9.30 -17.58
C PHE A 163 -8.49 -9.46 -18.89
N PRO A 164 -9.01 -9.08 -20.08
CA PRO A 164 -8.28 -9.19 -21.34
C PRO A 164 -7.07 -8.25 -21.42
N LEU A 165 -7.11 -7.06 -20.79
CA LEU A 165 -6.03 -6.07 -20.77
C LEU A 165 -4.83 -6.49 -19.89
N LEU A 166 -5.07 -7.26 -18.82
CA LEU A 166 -4.01 -7.83 -17.98
C LEU A 166 -3.51 -9.20 -18.48
N THR A 167 -4.24 -9.91 -19.35
CA THR A 167 -3.82 -11.23 -19.86
C THR A 167 -2.42 -11.24 -20.49
N PRO A 168 -2.02 -10.27 -21.34
CA PRO A 168 -0.68 -10.24 -21.92
C PRO A 168 0.41 -9.94 -20.89
N LEU A 169 0.05 -9.29 -19.78
CA LEU A 169 0.95 -8.90 -18.70
C LEU A 169 1.15 -10.04 -17.69
N LEU A 170 0.13 -10.85 -17.48
CA LEU A 170 0.19 -12.07 -16.66
C LEU A 170 0.81 -13.26 -17.39
N ARG A 171 0.81 -13.28 -18.73
CA ARG A 171 1.37 -14.39 -19.53
C ARG A 171 2.89 -14.36 -19.70
N LYS A 172 3.53 -13.21 -19.50
CA LYS A 172 4.98 -13.06 -19.76
C LYS A 172 5.89 -13.57 -18.64
N GLU A 173 5.34 -14.00 -17.51
CA GLU A 173 6.12 -14.56 -16.39
C GLU A 173 6.06 -16.10 -16.32
N THR A 174 5.34 -16.76 -17.24
CA THR A 174 5.20 -18.23 -17.26
C THR A 174 5.62 -18.88 -18.58
N ALA A 175 6.56 -18.27 -19.32
CA ALA A 175 7.14 -18.82 -20.55
C ALA A 175 8.65 -18.72 -20.51
#